data_AF-A0A3N2KX50-F1
#
_entry.id   AF-A0A3N2KX50-F1
#
_cell.length_a   1.000
_cell.length_b   1.000
_cell.length_c   1.000
_cell.angle_alpha   90.00
_cell.angle_beta   90.00
_cell.angle_gamma   90.00
#
_symmetry.space_group_name_H-M   'P 1'
#
loop_
_entity.id
_entity.type
_entity.pdbx_description
1 polymer ?
#
loop_
_entity_poly.entity_id
_entity_poly.type
_entity_poly.pdbx_seq_one_letter_code
_entity_poly.pdbx_strand_id
1 'polypeptide(L)' 'MDTSTKIRFGFIAVLWLFLCYLVIASRPFTLWTIFIITASGIIVWVPLYKKYIKNGKRNEGR' A
#
# COMPACT_ATOMS: atom_id res chain seq x y z
N MET A 1 12.42 7.25 12.75
CA MET A 1 11.79 5.91 12.67
C MET A 1 12.38 5.21 11.47
N ASP A 2 13.16 4.18 11.78
CA ASP A 2 14.11 3.50 10.92
C ASP A 2 13.60 3.22 9.52
N THR A 3 14.46 3.44 8.54
CA THR A 3 14.25 3.11 7.12
C THR A 3 13.76 1.67 6.96
N SER A 4 14.12 0.77 7.88
CA SER A 4 13.61 -0.60 8.01
C SER A 4 12.08 -0.70 8.08
N THR A 5 11.40 0.21 8.81
CA THR A 5 9.92 0.25 8.85
C THR A 5 9.35 0.92 7.59
N LYS A 6 10.13 1.67 6.80
CA LYS A 6 9.66 2.18 5.49
C LYS A 6 9.63 1.06 4.45
N ILE A 7 10.69 0.26 4.40
CA ILE A 7 10.85 -0.82 3.44
C ILE A 7 9.88 -1.98 3.75
N ARG A 8 9.74 -2.37 5.02
CA ARG A 8 8.78 -3.43 5.43
C ARG A 8 7.33 -3.15 5.02
N PHE A 9 6.91 -1.89 5.11
CA PHE A 9 5.56 -1.48 4.69
C PHE A 9 5.43 -1.38 3.16
N GLY A 10 6.48 -0.96 2.44
CA GLY A 10 6.47 -1.08 0.97
C GLY A 10 6.40 -2.53 0.51
N PHE A 11 7.11 -3.43 1.19
CA PHE A 11 7.13 -4.85 0.89
C PHE A 11 5.76 -5.51 1.08
N ILE A 12 5.05 -5.19 2.17
CA ILE A 12 3.68 -5.71 2.39
C ILE A 12 2.71 -5.19 1.32
N ALA A 13 2.87 -3.95 0.86
CA ALA A 13 2.04 -3.36 -0.18
C ALA A 13 2.22 -4.07 -1.54
N VAL A 14 3.48 -4.33 -1.92
CA VAL A 14 3.81 -5.05 -3.16
C VAL A 14 3.32 -6.49 -3.10
N LEU A 15 3.56 -7.19 -1.99
CA LEU A 15 3.10 -8.55 -1.79
C LEU A 15 1.57 -8.64 -1.85
N TRP A 16 0.88 -7.67 -1.25
CA TRP A 16 -0.58 -7.59 -1.28
C TRP A 16 -1.12 -7.37 -2.69
N LEU A 17 -0.49 -6.50 -3.49
CA LEU A 17 -0.88 -6.22 -4.87
C LEU A 17 -0.73 -7.47 -5.74
N PHE A 18 0.36 -8.23 -5.53
CA PHE A 18 0.59 -9.52 -6.17
C PHE A 18 -0.47 -10.57 -5.79
N LEU A 19 -0.84 -10.63 -4.50
CA LEU A 19 -1.89 -11.52 -4.02
C LEU A 19 -3.27 -11.14 -4.59
N CYS A 20 -3.60 -9.85 -4.63
CA CYS A 20 -4.83 -9.36 -5.25
C CYS A 20 -4.90 -9.71 -6.73
N TYR A 21 -3.80 -9.57 -7.45
CA TYR A 21 -3.72 -9.93 -8.87
C TYR A 21 -3.98 -11.43 -9.08
N LEU A 22 -3.38 -12.30 -8.26
CA LEU A 22 -3.64 -13.75 -8.28
C LEU A 22 -5.10 -14.09 -7.93
N VAL A 23 -5.65 -13.45 -6.92
CA VAL A 23 -7.05 -13.63 -6.50
C VAL A 23 -8.01 -13.21 -7.60
N ILE A 24 -7.76 -12.08 -8.26
CA ILE A 24 -8.54 -11.62 -9.40
C ILE A 24 -8.43 -12.59 -10.58
N ALA A 25 -7.24 -13.11 -10.86
CA ALA A 25 -7.04 -14.08 -11.95
C ALA A 25 -7.71 -15.43 -11.68
N SER A 26 -7.87 -15.82 -10.41
CA SER A 26 -8.44 -17.11 -10.00
C SER A 26 -9.90 -17.07 -9.55
N ARG A 27 -10.50 -15.89 -9.30
CA ARG A 27 -11.88 -15.76 -8.79
C ARG A 27 -12.75 -14.96 -9.77
N PRO A 28 -14.05 -15.26 -9.86
CA PRO A 28 -14.97 -14.44 -10.66
C PRO A 28 -15.04 -13.01 -10.13
N PHE A 29 -14.95 -12.04 -11.05
CA PHE A 29 -15.04 -10.60 -10.77
C PHE A 29 -16.41 -10.23 -10.17
N THR A 30 -16.49 -10.33 -8.85
CA THR A 30 -17.64 -9.84 -8.08
C THR A 30 -17.36 -8.39 -7.67
N LEU A 31 -18.36 -7.51 -7.74
CA LEU A 31 -18.30 -6.12 -7.25
C LEU A 31 -17.71 -6.02 -5.83
N TRP A 32 -17.99 -7.02 -5.00
CA TRP A 32 -17.46 -7.19 -3.65
C TRP A 32 -15.93 -7.32 -3.62
N THR A 33 -15.33 -8.05 -4.56
CA THR A 33 -13.87 -8.18 -4.68
C THR A 33 -13.24 -6.82 -4.96
N ILE A 34 -13.78 -6.05 -5.91
CA ILE A 34 -13.27 -4.71 -6.23
C ILE A 34 -13.40 -3.77 -5.02
N PHE A 35 -14.50 -3.88 -4.28
CA PHE A 35 -14.73 -3.09 -3.07
C PHE A 35 -13.67 -3.38 -1.99
N ILE A 36 -13.37 -4.65 -1.75
CA ILE A 36 -12.36 -5.06 -0.76
C ILE A 36 -10.95 -4.68 -1.20
N ILE A 37 -10.63 -4.86 -2.48
CA ILE A 37 -9.33 -4.48 -3.03
C ILE A 37 -9.13 -2.98 -2.87
N THR A 38 -10.15 -2.18 -3.19
CA THR A 38 -10.11 -0.73 -3.00
C THR A 38 -9.92 -0.36 -1.53
N ALA A 39 -10.71 -0.93 -0.62
CA ALA A 39 -10.64 -0.65 0.81
C ALA A 39 -9.25 -1.00 1.38
N SER A 40 -8.72 -2.16 1.01
CA SER A 40 -7.40 -2.60 1.46
C SER A 40 -6.27 -1.77 0.85
N GLY A 41 -6.41 -1.34 -0.42
CA GLY A 41 -5.52 -0.38 -1.06
C GLY A 41 -5.45 0.95 -0.30
N ILE A 42 -6.60 1.48 0.14
CA ILE A 42 -6.69 2.70 0.96
C ILE A 42 -5.99 2.51 2.31
N ILE A 43 -6.23 1.38 3.01
CA ILE A 43 -5.62 1.11 4.32
C ILE A 43 -4.08 1.09 4.23
N VAL A 44 -3.53 0.55 3.14
CA VAL A 44 -2.08 0.56 2.88
C VAL A 44 -1.61 1.96 2.47
N TRP A 45 -2.41 2.69 1.70
CA TRP A 45 -2.09 4.04 1.23
C TRP A 45 -1.99 5.07 2.37
N VAL A 46 -2.87 5.03 3.37
CA VAL A 46 -2.89 5.97 4.51
C VAL A 46 -1.53 6.09 5.25
N PRO A 47 -0.91 5.00 5.76
CA PRO A 47 0.38 5.07 6.43
C PRO A 47 1.51 5.46 5.46
N LEU A 48 1.39 5.11 4.18
CA LEU A 48 2.38 5.42 3.14
C LEU A 48 2.36 6.92 2.80
N TYR A 49 1.18 7.47 2.54
CA TYR A 49 0.93 8.88 2.22
C TYR A 49 1.33 9.80 3.38
N LYS A 50 0.91 9.48 4.61
CA LYS A 50 1.27 10.26 5.81
C LYS A 50 2.79 10.27 6.04
N LYS A 51 3.48 9.17 5.70
CA LYS A 51 4.94 9.06 5.83
C LYS A 51 5.68 9.74 4.69
N TYR A 52 5.12 9.76 3.48
CA TYR A 52 5.68 10.47 2.32
C TYR A 52 5.66 11.99 2.53
N ILE A 53 4.51 12.54 2.94
CA ILE A 53 4.35 13.97 3.27
C ILE A 53 5.29 14.43 4.40
N LYS A 54 5.47 13.60 5.43
CA LYS A 54 6.34 13.93 6.56
C LYS A 54 7.84 13.90 6.21
N ASN A 55 8.26 13.16 5.18
CA ASN A 55 9.66 13.13 4.73
C ASN A 55 9.99 14.22 3.70
N GLY A 56 9.01 14.72 2.94
CA GLY A 56 9.21 15.83 2.00
C GLY A 56 9.73 17.09 2.71
N LYS A 57 9.16 17.42 3.87
CA LYS A 57 9.58 18.58 4.69
C LYS A 57 10.98 18.49 5.31
N ARG A 58 11.66 17.34 5.27
CA ARG A 58 13.00 17.19 5.89
C ARG A 58 14.15 17.29 4.89
N ASN A 59 13.87 17.24 3.58
CA ASN A 59 14.91 17.35 2.54
C ASN A 59 15.04 18.74 1.91
N GLU A 60 14.15 19.68 2.23
CA GLU A 60 14.23 21.08 1.72
C GLU A 60 15.01 22.01 2.66
N GLY A 61 15.62 21.48 3.72
CA GLY A 61 16.33 22.24 4.75
C GLY A 61 17.82 21.94 4.89
N ARG A 62 18.48 21.40 3.86
CA ARG A 62 19.94 21.31 3.79
C ARG A 62 20.47 21.67 2.42
#